data_AF-A0A2E8HL89-F1
#
_entry.id   AF-A0A2E8HL89-F1
#
_cell.length_a   1.000
_cell.length_b   1.000
_cell.length_c   1.000
_cell.angle_alpha   90.00
_cell.angle_beta   90.00
_cell.angle_gamma   90.00
#
_symmetry.space_group_name_H-M   'P 1'
#
loop_
_entity.id
_entity.type
_entity.pdbx_description
1 polymer ?
#
loop_
_entity_poly.entity_id
_entity_poly.type
_entity_poly.pdbx_seq_one_letter_code
_entity_poly.pdbx_strand_id
1 'polypeptide(L)'
;MPVRQRHLRPVVADLPQTGLPTVNWASVLVSLLLFLASAATGSLLLLYRAQRLRSRERAYGLDTPYLRQIGAGIGAAAGLAVGALILYFAVHTNRFDLIEWVGRSSYLLVAGAAGGHILILVYAAIHIVQEERAWNNGGGSPGDGTLGRRRLEQLSHLIGEHRDYTDFKSRDDEVVEDLTGVLGGPLMNTRHDLARIPFYGYLGTVCGILLMAQELGHIGEATETFKVLGSMASGLVLAFRTTLVALLTFLPLRKVTDYLMRRLGRLEEKWTKARYEVAGSGRRS
;
A
#
# COMPACT_ATOMS: atom_id res chain seq x y z
N MET A 1 -28.15 52.37 72.76
CA MET A 1 -27.95 51.34 71.72
C MET A 1 -28.94 51.55 70.59
N PRO A 2 -28.49 51.96 69.38
CA PRO A 2 -29.28 51.85 68.17
C PRO A 2 -28.69 50.82 67.19
N VAL A 3 -29.58 50.04 66.57
CA VAL A 3 -29.30 48.95 65.64
C VAL A 3 -28.89 49.53 64.27
N ARG A 4 -27.69 49.17 63.80
CA ARG A 4 -27.12 49.60 62.51
C ARG A 4 -27.74 48.78 61.37
N GLN A 5 -28.51 49.43 60.50
CA GLN A 5 -29.05 48.83 59.27
C GLN A 5 -27.88 48.39 58.37
N ARG A 6 -27.85 47.10 58.01
CA ARG A 6 -26.94 46.55 56.99
C ARG A 6 -27.55 46.82 55.62
N HIS A 7 -26.92 47.70 54.84
CA HIS A 7 -27.12 47.74 53.40
C HIS A 7 -26.63 46.42 52.79
N LEU A 8 -27.58 45.62 52.28
CA LEU A 8 -27.31 44.49 51.40
C LEU A 8 -26.67 45.04 50.11
N ARG A 9 -25.37 44.81 49.93
CA ARG A 9 -24.76 44.90 48.60
C ARG A 9 -25.34 43.77 47.74
N PRO A 10 -25.73 44.02 46.48
CA PRO A 10 -26.07 42.94 45.58
C PRO A 10 -24.81 42.08 45.36
N VAL A 11 -24.95 40.78 45.61
CA VAL A 11 -23.99 39.77 45.18
C VAL A 11 -23.99 39.81 43.66
N VAL A 12 -22.98 40.46 43.08
CA VAL A 12 -22.62 40.25 41.69
C VAL A 12 -22.13 38.81 41.64
N ALA A 13 -22.98 37.91 41.16
CA ALA A 13 -22.58 36.57 40.81
C ALA A 13 -21.51 36.70 39.72
N ASP A 14 -20.27 36.39 40.06
CA ASP A 14 -19.25 36.07 39.06
C ASP A 14 -19.78 34.88 38.28
N LEU A 15 -20.38 35.16 37.13
CA LEU A 15 -20.69 34.17 36.12
C LEU A 15 -19.36 33.47 35.80
N PRO A 16 -19.28 32.12 35.86
CA PRO A 16 -18.10 31.43 35.41
C PRO A 16 -17.88 31.84 33.96
N GLN A 17 -16.73 32.46 33.70
CA GLN A 17 -16.25 32.65 32.35
C GLN A 17 -16.27 31.26 31.70
N THR A 18 -17.25 31.02 30.85
CA THR A 18 -17.27 29.87 29.97
C THR A 18 -16.17 30.12 28.95
N GLY A 19 -14.93 29.85 29.37
CA GLY A 19 -13.77 29.72 28.51
C GLY A 19 -14.00 28.51 27.62
N LEU A 20 -14.86 28.67 26.63
CA LEU A 20 -14.80 27.85 25.43
C LEU A 20 -13.36 28.01 24.92
N PRO A 21 -12.56 26.93 24.83
CA PRO A 21 -11.23 27.04 24.29
C PRO A 21 -11.37 27.66 22.90
N THR A 22 -10.83 28.87 22.73
CA THR A 22 -10.87 29.56 21.44
C THR A 22 -10.18 28.65 20.44
N VAL A 23 -10.97 28.02 19.56
CA VAL A 23 -10.45 27.17 18.50
C VAL A 23 -9.44 28.00 17.72
N ASN A 24 -8.18 27.57 17.72
CA ASN A 24 -7.16 28.22 16.94
C ASN A 24 -7.41 27.87 15.46
N TRP A 25 -8.24 28.69 14.80
CA TRP A 25 -8.63 28.48 13.40
C TRP A 25 -7.42 28.38 12.45
N ALA A 26 -6.29 29.01 12.80
CA ALA A 26 -5.07 28.88 12.02
C ALA A 26 -4.47 27.47 12.12
N SER A 27 -4.44 26.84 13.30
CA SER A 27 -3.94 25.46 13.43
C SER A 27 -4.86 24.45 12.77
N VAL A 28 -6.18 24.67 12.83
CA VAL A 28 -7.18 23.87 12.12
C VAL A 28 -6.98 23.98 10.62
N LEU A 29 -6.80 25.19 10.09
CA LEU A 29 -6.58 25.42 8.66
C LEU A 29 -5.28 24.76 8.19
N VAL A 30 -4.17 24.94 8.91
CA VAL A 30 -2.88 24.31 8.58
C VAL A 30 -3.00 22.78 8.60
N SER A 31 -3.69 22.22 9.59
CA SER A 31 -3.89 20.77 9.69
C SER A 31 -4.71 20.24 8.52
N LEU A 32 -5.79 20.94 8.14
CA LEU A 32 -6.62 20.59 7.00
C LEU A 32 -5.83 20.68 5.69
N LEU A 33 -5.03 21.74 5.50
CA LEU A 33 -4.18 21.91 4.33
C LEU A 33 -3.13 20.80 4.24
N LEU A 34 -2.47 20.43 5.35
CA LEU A 34 -1.52 19.33 5.39
C LEU A 34 -2.17 17.99 5.04
N PHE A 35 -3.36 17.73 5.57
CA PHE A 35 -4.12 16.51 5.29
C PHE A 35 -4.48 16.41 3.79
N LEU A 36 -4.99 17.49 3.21
CA LEU A 36 -5.33 17.57 1.78
C LEU A 36 -4.09 17.50 0.89
N ALA A 37 -2.99 18.16 1.28
CA ALA A 37 -1.73 18.11 0.54
C ALA A 37 -1.14 16.70 0.54
N SER A 38 -1.24 15.97 1.65
CA SER A 38 -0.80 14.58 1.74
C SER A 38 -1.61 13.68 0.80
N ALA A 39 -2.93 13.86 0.75
CA ALA A 39 -3.82 13.16 -0.18
C ALA A 39 -3.48 13.46 -1.65
N ALA A 40 -3.31 14.74 -1.99
CA ALA A 40 -2.97 15.17 -3.35
C ALA A 40 -1.61 14.60 -3.78
N THR A 41 -0.62 14.63 -2.88
CA THR A 41 0.73 14.08 -3.14
C THR A 41 0.67 12.58 -3.38
N GLY A 42 -0.02 11.82 -2.52
CA GLY A 42 -0.19 10.39 -2.70
C GLY A 42 -0.92 10.03 -4.00
N SER A 43 -1.98 10.78 -4.32
CA SER A 43 -2.73 10.64 -5.57
C SER A 43 -1.86 10.87 -6.80
N LEU A 44 -1.10 11.96 -6.84
CA LEU A 44 -0.20 12.28 -7.96
C LEU A 44 0.88 11.22 -8.16
N LEU A 45 1.49 10.74 -7.07
CA LEU A 45 2.56 9.75 -7.13
C LEU A 45 2.06 8.42 -7.72
N LEU A 46 0.91 7.93 -7.26
CA LEU A 46 0.34 6.68 -7.78
C LEU A 46 -0.35 6.85 -9.15
N LEU A 47 -0.88 8.04 -9.47
CA LEU A 47 -1.34 8.37 -10.81
C LEU A 47 -0.18 8.28 -11.81
N TYR A 48 0.96 8.87 -11.50
CA TYR A 48 2.15 8.82 -12.35
C TYR A 48 2.63 7.37 -12.55
N ARG A 49 2.66 6.59 -11.46
CA ARG A 49 2.99 5.16 -11.54
C ARG A 49 1.99 4.37 -12.40
N ALA A 50 0.69 4.63 -12.26
CA ALA A 50 -0.35 4.03 -13.08
C ALA A 50 -0.25 4.42 -14.57
N GLN A 51 0.13 5.67 -14.87
CA GLN A 51 0.40 6.10 -16.24
C GLN A 51 1.55 5.33 -16.87
N ARG A 52 2.65 5.14 -16.12
CA ARG A 52 3.81 4.37 -16.59
C ARG A 52 3.48 2.89 -16.84
N LEU A 53 2.62 2.30 -16.01
CA LEU A 53 2.11 0.95 -16.24
C LEU A 53 1.26 0.88 -17.52
N ARG A 54 0.35 1.84 -17.70
CA ARG A 54 -0.50 1.90 -18.89
C ARG A 54 0.30 2.11 -20.18
N SER A 55 1.36 2.92 -20.16
CA SER A 55 2.22 3.06 -21.34
C SER A 55 2.90 1.74 -21.72
N ARG A 56 3.25 0.91 -20.73
CA ARG A 56 3.81 -0.43 -20.97
C ARG A 56 2.76 -1.40 -21.50
N GLU A 57 1.56 -1.40 -20.93
CA GLU A 57 0.41 -2.20 -21.38
C GLU A 57 0.08 -2.01 -22.86
N ARG A 58 0.12 -0.75 -23.33
CA ARG A 58 -0.19 -0.42 -24.74
C ARG A 58 0.74 -1.11 -25.73
N ALA A 59 2.00 -1.36 -25.37
CA ALA A 59 2.92 -2.12 -26.22
C ALA A 59 2.45 -3.58 -26.43
N TYR A 60 1.66 -4.09 -25.49
CA TYR A 60 1.07 -5.43 -25.51
C TYR A 60 -0.38 -5.45 -26.00
N GLY A 61 -0.94 -4.30 -26.41
CA GLY A 61 -2.32 -4.19 -26.87
C GLY A 61 -3.37 -4.28 -25.75
N LEU A 62 -2.95 -4.19 -24.49
CA LEU A 62 -3.85 -4.21 -23.34
C LEU A 62 -4.47 -2.82 -23.10
N ASP A 63 -5.75 -2.77 -22.72
CA ASP A 63 -6.40 -1.51 -22.31
C ASP A 63 -7.07 -1.60 -20.93
N THR A 64 -6.60 -0.77 -20.01
CA THR A 64 -7.21 -0.56 -18.70
C THR A 64 -7.59 0.92 -18.52
N PRO A 65 -8.78 1.34 -18.99
CA PRO A 65 -9.15 2.77 -19.01
C PRO A 65 -9.22 3.38 -17.60
N TYR A 66 -9.62 2.59 -16.60
CA TYR A 66 -9.83 3.04 -15.23
C TYR A 66 -8.57 2.98 -14.33
N LEU A 67 -7.44 2.43 -14.80
CA LEU A 67 -6.25 2.23 -13.96
C LEU A 67 -5.72 3.56 -13.38
N ARG A 68 -5.82 4.65 -14.13
CA ARG A 68 -5.44 5.99 -13.66
C ARG A 68 -6.30 6.48 -12.49
N GLN A 69 -7.62 6.30 -12.59
CA GLN A 69 -8.57 6.71 -11.56
C GLN A 69 -8.40 5.85 -10.31
N ILE A 70 -8.22 4.54 -10.50
CA ILE A 70 -7.93 3.60 -9.41
C ILE A 70 -6.62 3.97 -8.71
N GLY A 71 -5.55 4.23 -9.47
CA GLY A 71 -4.26 4.63 -8.91
C GLY A 71 -4.31 5.95 -8.15
N ALA A 72 -4.99 6.96 -8.69
CA ALA A 72 -5.23 8.22 -8.00
C ALA A 72 -6.04 8.02 -6.71
N GLY A 73 -7.09 7.18 -6.73
CA GLY A 73 -7.91 6.88 -5.56
C GLY A 73 -7.14 6.16 -4.45
N ILE A 74 -6.39 5.11 -4.80
CA ILE A 74 -5.52 4.39 -3.85
C ILE A 74 -4.46 5.36 -3.28
N GLY A 75 -3.90 6.22 -4.13
CA GLY A 75 -2.88 7.18 -3.75
C GLY A 75 -3.42 8.23 -2.79
N ALA A 76 -4.62 8.75 -3.07
CA ALA A 76 -5.31 9.68 -2.18
C ALA A 76 -5.58 9.03 -0.82
N ALA A 77 -6.10 7.80 -0.78
CA ALA A 77 -6.36 7.08 0.46
C ALA A 77 -5.07 6.84 1.29
N ALA A 78 -3.98 6.41 0.64
CA ALA A 78 -2.69 6.25 1.31
C ALA A 78 -2.13 7.58 1.82
N GLY A 79 -2.25 8.64 1.03
CA GLY A 79 -1.84 9.99 1.41
C GLY A 79 -2.65 10.56 2.59
N LEU A 80 -3.97 10.33 2.62
CA LEU A 80 -4.82 10.70 3.75
C LEU A 80 -4.41 9.92 5.01
N ALA A 81 -4.11 8.63 4.90
CA ALA A 81 -3.64 7.84 6.04
C ALA A 81 -2.31 8.38 6.60
N VAL A 82 -1.36 8.71 5.73
CA VAL A 82 -0.08 9.35 6.12
C VAL A 82 -0.32 10.71 6.77
N GLY A 83 -1.14 11.58 6.17
CA GLY A 83 -1.48 12.88 6.72
C GLY A 83 -2.17 12.80 8.09
N ALA A 84 -3.13 11.87 8.24
CA ALA A 84 -3.79 11.61 9.52
C ALA A 84 -2.81 11.13 10.59
N LEU A 85 -1.86 10.26 10.25
CA LEU A 85 -0.83 9.80 11.18
C LEU A 85 0.09 10.94 11.61
N ILE A 86 0.54 11.79 10.68
CA ILE A 86 1.35 12.98 11.00
C ILE A 86 0.61 13.89 11.98
N LEU A 87 -0.66 14.21 11.69
CA LEU A 87 -1.49 15.05 12.56
C LEU A 87 -1.73 14.40 13.92
N TYR A 88 -2.05 13.10 13.93
CA TYR A 88 -2.27 12.34 15.16
C TYR A 88 -1.03 12.43 16.06
N PHE A 89 0.16 12.17 15.51
CA PHE A 89 1.40 12.27 16.26
C PHE A 89 1.71 13.71 16.68
N ALA A 90 1.51 14.70 15.81
CA ALA A 90 1.72 16.11 16.16
C ALA A 90 0.85 16.56 17.35
N VAL A 91 -0.42 16.15 17.39
CA VAL A 91 -1.35 16.50 18.49
C VAL A 91 -1.00 15.79 19.79
N HIS A 92 -0.53 14.54 19.74
CA HIS A 92 -0.21 13.74 20.92
C HIS A 92 1.24 13.86 21.38
N THR A 93 2.00 14.83 20.85
CA THR A 93 3.39 15.07 21.23
C THR A 93 3.51 16.30 22.11
N ASN A 94 3.86 16.11 23.38
CA ASN A 94 4.09 17.23 24.29
C ASN A 94 5.49 17.87 24.12
N ARG A 95 6.47 17.12 23.59
CA ARG A 95 7.85 17.57 23.32
C ARG A 95 8.44 16.85 22.12
N PHE A 96 9.24 17.55 21.32
CA PHE A 96 9.91 16.94 20.17
C PHE A 96 11.09 16.08 20.63
N ASP A 97 10.97 14.75 20.45
CA ASP A 97 12.07 13.80 20.59
C ASP A 97 12.37 13.17 19.22
N LEU A 98 13.63 13.29 18.77
CA LEU A 98 14.05 12.80 17.46
C LEU A 98 13.89 11.28 17.32
N ILE A 99 14.27 10.50 18.34
CA ILE A 99 14.20 9.03 18.29
C ILE A 99 12.75 8.59 18.22
N GLU A 100 11.88 9.24 18.98
CA GLU A 100 10.45 8.96 18.94
C GLU A 100 9.84 9.30 17.57
N TRP A 101 10.18 10.45 16.98
CA TRP A 101 9.69 10.83 15.65
C TRP A 101 10.19 9.92 14.54
N VAL A 102 11.46 9.49 14.60
CA VAL A 102 11.99 8.48 13.68
C VAL A 102 11.24 7.16 13.87
N GLY A 103 11.00 6.74 15.12
CA GLY A 103 10.20 5.55 15.42
C GLY A 103 8.78 5.62 14.88
N ARG A 104 8.11 6.77 15.01
CA ARG A 104 6.75 7.02 14.49
C ARG A 104 6.70 7.15 12.96
N SER A 105 7.79 7.59 12.33
CA SER A 105 7.90 7.64 10.87
C SER A 105 7.74 6.26 10.22
N SER A 106 8.02 5.18 10.96
CA SER A 106 7.77 3.80 10.50
C SER A 106 6.32 3.57 10.05
N TYR A 107 5.34 4.14 10.76
CA TYR A 107 3.93 4.02 10.38
C TYR A 107 3.65 4.69 9.03
N LEU A 108 4.30 5.83 8.76
CA LEU A 108 4.18 6.56 7.50
C LEU A 108 4.78 5.75 6.35
N LEU A 109 5.95 5.14 6.56
CA LEU A 109 6.61 4.27 5.59
C LEU A 109 5.76 3.03 5.28
N VAL A 110 5.18 2.39 6.30
CA VAL A 110 4.27 1.25 6.13
C VAL A 110 3.03 1.65 5.33
N ALA A 111 2.36 2.75 5.69
CA ALA A 111 1.17 3.22 4.98
C ALA A 111 1.45 3.60 3.53
N GLY A 112 2.54 4.36 3.29
CA GLY A 112 2.96 4.75 1.94
C GLY A 112 3.33 3.56 1.06
N ALA A 113 4.12 2.62 1.59
CA ALA A 113 4.51 1.40 0.87
C ALA A 113 3.30 0.53 0.53
N ALA A 114 2.38 0.35 1.49
CA ALA A 114 1.16 -0.43 1.29
C ALA A 114 0.35 0.09 0.10
N GLY A 115 0.13 1.40 -0.02
CA GLY A 115 -0.56 2.00 -1.16
C GLY A 115 0.09 1.66 -2.50
N GLY A 116 1.42 1.74 -2.57
CA GLY A 116 2.17 1.37 -3.78
C GLY A 116 2.02 -0.10 -4.16
N HIS A 117 2.05 -1.01 -3.19
CA HIS A 117 1.85 -2.44 -3.42
C HIS A 117 0.42 -2.77 -3.82
N ILE A 118 -0.58 -2.16 -3.17
CA ILE A 118 -2.00 -2.36 -3.51
C ILE A 118 -2.25 -1.98 -4.97
N LEU A 119 -1.67 -0.89 -5.47
CA LEU A 119 -1.79 -0.51 -6.88
C LEU A 119 -1.32 -1.63 -7.82
N ILE A 120 -0.12 -2.20 -7.59
CA ILE A 120 0.42 -3.26 -8.45
C ILE A 120 -0.42 -4.54 -8.35
N LEU A 121 -0.91 -4.87 -7.15
CA LEU A 121 -1.76 -6.04 -6.96
C LEU A 121 -3.12 -5.88 -7.65
N VAL A 122 -3.73 -4.69 -7.58
CA VAL A 122 -4.99 -4.39 -8.29
C VAL A 122 -4.77 -4.44 -9.80
N TYR A 123 -3.70 -3.82 -10.29
CA TYR A 123 -3.28 -3.90 -11.70
C TYR A 123 -3.19 -5.35 -12.16
N ALA A 124 -2.42 -6.19 -11.46
CA ALA A 124 -2.23 -7.59 -11.85
C ALA A 124 -3.53 -8.39 -11.73
N ALA A 125 -4.34 -8.13 -10.69
CA ALA A 125 -5.61 -8.79 -10.49
C ALA A 125 -6.62 -8.50 -11.61
N ILE A 126 -6.71 -7.25 -12.08
CA ILE A 126 -7.59 -6.87 -13.20
C ILE A 126 -7.25 -7.71 -14.43
N HIS A 127 -5.97 -7.75 -14.81
CA HIS A 127 -5.52 -8.50 -15.99
C HIS A 127 -5.71 -10.00 -15.84
N ILE A 128 -5.29 -10.59 -14.72
CA ILE A 128 -5.45 -12.03 -14.48
C ILE A 128 -6.93 -12.43 -14.51
N VAL A 129 -7.81 -11.64 -13.90
CA VAL A 129 -9.25 -11.91 -13.91
C VAL A 129 -9.84 -11.78 -15.32
N GLN A 130 -9.42 -10.76 -16.07
CA GLN A 130 -9.85 -10.57 -17.46
C GLN A 130 -9.40 -11.74 -18.34
N GLU A 131 -8.14 -12.16 -18.23
CA GLU A 131 -7.62 -13.35 -18.92
C GLU A 131 -8.40 -14.62 -18.55
N GLU A 132 -8.54 -14.92 -17.27
CA GLU A 132 -9.24 -16.14 -16.85
C GLU A 132 -10.69 -16.17 -17.36
N ARG A 133 -11.38 -15.03 -17.35
CA ARG A 133 -12.74 -14.91 -17.92
C ARG A 133 -12.74 -15.11 -19.43
N ALA A 134 -11.80 -14.48 -20.15
CA ALA A 134 -11.68 -14.61 -21.59
C ALA A 134 -11.44 -16.07 -22.00
N TRP A 135 -10.57 -16.79 -21.30
CA TRP A 135 -10.30 -18.20 -21.55
C TRP A 135 -11.44 -19.13 -21.14
N ASN A 136 -12.16 -18.85 -20.05
CA ASN A 136 -13.25 -19.71 -19.59
C ASN A 136 -14.55 -19.50 -20.40
N ASN A 137 -14.84 -18.27 -20.83
CA ASN A 137 -16.09 -17.93 -21.52
C ASN A 137 -15.95 -17.94 -23.05
N GLY A 138 -14.74 -17.74 -23.57
CA GLY A 138 -14.49 -17.56 -25.01
C GLY A 138 -14.43 -18.84 -25.82
N GLY A 139 -14.75 -20.01 -25.25
CA GLY A 139 -14.73 -21.29 -25.98
C GLY A 139 -13.38 -21.62 -26.65
N GLY A 140 -12.27 -21.07 -26.16
CA GLY A 140 -10.94 -21.19 -26.75
C GLY A 140 -10.42 -19.95 -27.51
N SER A 141 -11.20 -18.88 -27.64
CA SER A 141 -10.78 -17.61 -28.25
C SER A 141 -10.88 -16.45 -27.26
N PRO A 142 -9.77 -16.02 -26.63
CA PRO A 142 -9.72 -14.82 -25.83
C PRO A 142 -10.13 -13.58 -26.64
N GLY A 143 -10.92 -12.70 -26.03
CA GLY A 143 -11.39 -11.46 -26.66
C GLY A 143 -10.28 -10.43 -26.88
N ASP A 144 -10.61 -9.34 -27.59
CA ASP A 144 -9.66 -8.26 -27.87
C ASP A 144 -9.11 -7.62 -26.58
N GLY A 145 -7.87 -7.12 -26.65
CA GLY A 145 -7.22 -6.46 -25.52
C GLY A 145 -6.71 -7.41 -24.42
N THR A 146 -6.50 -8.68 -24.76
CA THR A 146 -5.98 -9.73 -23.85
C THR A 146 -4.61 -10.23 -24.33
N LEU A 147 -3.75 -10.63 -23.38
CA LEU A 147 -2.52 -11.38 -23.66
C LEU A 147 -2.84 -12.71 -24.33
N GLY A 148 -3.96 -13.35 -23.96
CA GLY A 148 -4.42 -14.58 -24.60
C GLY A 148 -4.69 -14.44 -26.10
N ARG A 149 -5.22 -13.29 -26.55
CA ARG A 149 -5.43 -13.03 -27.97
C ARG A 149 -4.10 -12.90 -28.71
N ARG A 150 -3.20 -12.08 -28.17
CA ARG A 150 -1.86 -11.88 -28.73
C ARG A 150 -1.09 -13.21 -28.81
N ARG A 151 -1.23 -14.06 -27.78
CA ARG A 151 -0.71 -15.42 -27.78
C ARG A 151 -1.20 -16.23 -28.97
N LEU A 152 -2.51 -16.22 -29.25
CA LEU A 152 -3.07 -17.01 -30.36
C LEU A 152 -2.63 -16.49 -31.73
N GLU A 153 -2.51 -15.17 -31.87
CA GLU A 153 -2.00 -14.53 -33.09
C GLU A 153 -0.53 -14.87 -33.34
N GLN A 154 0.31 -14.90 -32.29
CA GLN A 154 1.71 -15.32 -32.40
C GLN A 154 1.82 -16.82 -32.68
N LEU A 155 1.00 -17.65 -32.03
CA LEU A 155 0.97 -19.09 -32.29
C LEU A 155 0.62 -19.38 -33.76
N SER A 156 -0.41 -18.72 -34.31
CA SER A 156 -0.84 -18.95 -35.70
C SER A 156 0.24 -18.56 -36.71
N HIS A 157 0.97 -17.47 -36.44
CA HIS A 157 2.13 -17.08 -37.24
C HIS A 157 3.25 -18.13 -37.19
N LEU A 158 3.60 -18.60 -35.98
CA LEU A 158 4.68 -19.57 -35.78
C LEU A 158 4.40 -20.92 -36.48
N ILE A 159 3.14 -21.36 -36.49
CA ILE A 159 2.70 -22.58 -37.19
C ILE A 159 2.92 -22.47 -38.70
N GLY A 160 2.66 -21.30 -39.29
CA GLY A 160 2.83 -21.08 -40.73
C GLY A 160 4.29 -21.01 -41.17
N GLU A 161 5.19 -20.64 -40.26
CA GLU A 161 6.59 -20.33 -40.57
C GLU A 161 7.54 -21.51 -40.34
N HIS A 162 7.27 -22.38 -39.36
CA HIS A 162 8.19 -23.43 -38.94
C HIS A 162 7.71 -24.83 -39.30
N ARG A 163 8.52 -25.56 -40.09
CA ARG A 163 8.24 -26.95 -40.49
C ARG A 163 8.69 -27.99 -39.45
N ASP A 164 9.71 -27.68 -38.65
CA ASP A 164 10.19 -28.55 -37.57
C ASP A 164 9.48 -28.23 -36.25
N TYR A 165 8.95 -29.25 -35.61
CA TYR A 165 8.24 -29.13 -34.34
C TYR A 165 9.16 -28.68 -33.21
N THR A 166 10.44 -29.06 -33.23
CA THR A 166 11.38 -28.73 -32.14
C THR A 166 11.65 -27.23 -32.09
N ASP A 167 11.91 -26.62 -33.24
CA ASP A 167 12.15 -25.18 -33.38
C ASP A 167 10.87 -24.38 -33.08
N PHE A 168 9.73 -24.82 -33.63
CA PHE A 168 8.41 -24.27 -33.32
C PHE A 168 8.13 -24.24 -31.81
N LYS A 169 8.38 -25.36 -31.12
CA LYS A 169 8.14 -25.46 -29.68
C LYS A 169 9.03 -24.50 -28.89
N SER A 170 10.32 -24.41 -29.24
CA SER A 170 11.25 -23.50 -28.58
C SER A 170 10.80 -22.04 -28.72
N ARG A 171 10.39 -21.62 -29.93
CA ARG A 171 9.90 -20.26 -30.18
C ARG A 171 8.59 -19.95 -29.47
N ASP A 172 7.67 -20.91 -29.42
CA ASP A 172 6.42 -20.74 -28.67
C ASP A 172 6.66 -20.67 -27.15
N ASP A 173 7.59 -21.46 -26.61
CA ASP A 173 7.99 -21.36 -25.19
C ASP A 173 8.56 -19.96 -24.87
N GLU A 174 9.40 -19.38 -25.74
CA GLU A 174 9.91 -17.99 -25.60
C GLU A 174 8.77 -16.95 -25.58
N VAL A 175 7.78 -17.11 -26.44
CA VAL A 175 6.61 -16.21 -26.50
C VAL A 175 5.78 -16.32 -25.22
N VAL A 176 5.52 -17.54 -24.74
CA VAL A 176 4.78 -17.75 -23.49
C VAL A 176 5.53 -17.15 -22.30
N GLU A 177 6.86 -17.26 -22.28
CA GLU A 177 7.70 -16.63 -21.25
C GLU A 177 7.60 -15.10 -21.28
N ASP A 178 7.70 -14.47 -22.45
CA ASP A 178 7.56 -13.00 -22.59
C ASP A 178 6.19 -12.51 -22.09
N LEU A 179 5.11 -13.17 -22.52
CA LEU A 179 3.74 -12.83 -22.11
C LEU A 179 3.53 -13.01 -20.61
N THR A 180 4.06 -14.10 -20.05
CA THR A 180 4.04 -14.35 -18.60
C THR A 180 4.84 -13.27 -17.87
N GLY A 181 5.96 -12.81 -18.44
CA GLY A 181 6.80 -11.74 -17.92
C GLY A 181 6.09 -10.39 -17.77
N VAL A 182 5.08 -10.10 -18.61
CA VAL A 182 4.29 -8.84 -18.55
C VAL A 182 3.61 -8.67 -17.19
N LEU A 183 3.05 -9.75 -16.63
CA LEU A 183 2.36 -9.75 -15.33
C LEU A 183 3.24 -10.32 -14.21
N GLY A 184 4.07 -11.31 -14.53
CA GLY A 184 4.97 -11.99 -13.60
C GLY A 184 6.09 -11.09 -13.10
N GLY A 185 6.68 -10.25 -13.96
CA GLY A 185 7.72 -9.30 -13.57
C GLY A 185 7.26 -8.33 -12.47
N PRO A 186 6.17 -7.57 -12.68
CA PRO A 186 5.60 -6.71 -11.64
C PRO A 186 5.23 -7.42 -10.34
N LEU A 187 4.69 -8.65 -10.42
CA LEU A 187 4.34 -9.45 -9.24
C LEU A 187 5.56 -9.95 -8.48
N MET A 188 6.61 -10.39 -9.18
CA MET A 188 7.86 -10.84 -8.57
C MET A 188 8.60 -9.67 -7.90
N ASN A 189 8.66 -8.52 -8.57
CA ASN A 189 9.21 -7.29 -7.99
C ASN A 189 8.41 -6.87 -6.75
N THR A 190 7.07 -6.92 -6.81
CA THR A 190 6.22 -6.66 -5.64
C THR A 190 6.50 -7.63 -4.51
N ARG A 191 6.65 -8.91 -4.80
CA ARG A 191 6.97 -9.96 -3.81
C ARG A 191 8.30 -9.67 -3.11
N HIS A 192 9.30 -9.22 -3.86
CA HIS A 192 10.61 -8.83 -3.33
C HIS A 192 10.51 -7.55 -2.49
N ASP A 193 9.88 -6.51 -3.03
CA ASP A 193 9.77 -5.21 -2.36
C ASP A 193 8.90 -5.26 -1.10
N LEU A 194 7.88 -6.14 -1.06
CA LEU A 194 7.05 -6.36 0.14
C LEU A 194 7.87 -6.82 1.34
N ALA A 195 9.02 -7.49 1.11
CA ALA A 195 9.91 -7.89 2.20
C ALA A 195 10.47 -6.69 2.98
N ARG A 196 10.38 -5.46 2.44
CA ARG A 196 10.80 -4.22 3.11
C ARG A 196 9.82 -3.76 4.20
N ILE A 197 8.53 -4.10 4.12
CA ILE A 197 7.51 -3.62 5.08
C ILE A 197 7.85 -4.02 6.52
N PRO A 198 8.22 -5.28 6.83
CA PRO A 198 8.65 -5.65 8.17
C PRO A 198 9.85 -4.85 8.69
N PHE A 199 10.79 -4.46 7.82
CA PHE A 199 11.94 -3.65 8.23
C PHE A 199 11.54 -2.23 8.65
N TYR A 200 10.47 -1.66 8.09
CA TYR A 200 9.91 -0.40 8.61
C TYR A 200 9.38 -0.59 10.03
N GLY A 201 8.70 -1.70 10.32
CA GLY A 201 8.30 -2.06 11.68
C GLY A 201 9.50 -2.22 12.62
N TYR A 202 10.54 -2.89 12.17
CA TYR A 202 11.78 -3.07 12.93
C TYR A 202 12.45 -1.74 13.29
N LEU A 203 12.45 -0.75 12.39
CA LEU A 203 12.92 0.60 12.71
C LEU A 203 12.17 1.19 13.91
N GLY A 204 10.84 1.05 13.94
CA GLY A 204 10.01 1.48 15.05
C GLY A 204 10.35 0.75 16.36
N THR A 205 10.62 -0.55 16.29
CA THR A 205 11.06 -1.37 17.42
C THR A 205 12.39 -0.93 17.99
N VAL A 206 13.38 -0.71 17.13
CA VAL A 206 14.70 -0.23 17.55
C VAL A 206 14.58 1.12 18.23
N CYS A 207 13.83 2.06 17.66
CA CYS A 207 13.58 3.36 18.29
C CYS A 207 12.87 3.23 19.64
N GLY A 208 11.85 2.36 19.75
CA GLY A 208 11.15 2.13 21.03
C GLY A 208 12.05 1.54 22.12
N ILE A 209 12.94 0.61 21.76
CA ILE A 209 13.95 0.06 22.68
C ILE A 209 14.96 1.14 23.08
N LEU A 210 15.43 1.96 22.14
CA LEU A 210 16.36 3.06 22.44
C LEU A 210 15.75 4.07 23.41
N LEU A 211 14.48 4.44 23.22
CA LEU A 211 13.75 5.29 24.18
C LEU A 211 13.72 4.65 25.57
N MET A 212 13.38 3.36 25.66
CA MET A 212 13.38 2.65 26.94
C MET A 212 14.77 2.63 27.59
N ALA A 213 15.84 2.44 26.79
CA ALA A 213 17.21 2.39 27.27
C ALA A 213 17.70 3.76 27.78
N GLN A 214 17.29 4.86 27.13
CA GLN A 214 17.58 6.21 27.62
C GLN A 214 17.00 6.44 29.01
N GLU A 215 15.78 5.98 29.26
CA GLU A 215 15.12 6.17 30.54
C GLU A 215 15.71 5.31 31.66
N LEU A 216 16.23 4.12 31.33
CA LEU A 216 17.02 3.31 32.24
C LEU A 216 18.34 4.01 32.66
N GLY A 217 18.99 4.72 31.74
CA GLY A 217 20.22 5.47 32.01
C GLY A 217 20.04 6.62 33.00
N HIS A 218 18.84 7.20 33.08
CA HIS A 218 18.52 8.32 33.98
C HIS A 218 18.03 7.88 35.37
N ILE A 219 17.91 6.57 35.64
CA ILE A 219 17.48 6.05 36.96
C ILE A 219 18.44 6.44 38.08
N GLY A 220 19.73 6.63 37.78
CA GLY A 220 20.72 7.09 38.77
C GLY A 220 20.48 8.52 39.27
N GLU A 221 19.72 9.33 38.53
CA GLU A 221 19.47 10.75 38.82
C GLU A 221 18.02 11.05 39.26
N ALA A 222 17.08 10.14 39.01
CA ALA A 222 15.65 10.35 39.25
C ALA A 222 15.18 9.72 40.58
N THR A 223 14.83 10.55 41.57
CA THR A 223 14.13 10.14 42.79
C THR A 223 12.67 9.68 42.56
N GLU A 224 12.19 9.67 41.31
CA GLU A 224 10.81 9.32 40.94
C GLU A 224 10.74 8.10 40.00
N THR A 225 10.90 6.91 40.57
CA THR A 225 10.80 5.61 39.89
C THR A 225 9.51 5.41 39.06
N PHE A 226 8.39 6.04 39.43
CA PHE A 226 7.12 5.95 38.70
C PHE A 226 7.10 6.71 37.36
N LYS A 227 7.78 7.87 37.26
CA LYS A 227 7.85 8.61 35.97
C LYS A 227 8.69 7.85 34.95
N VAL A 228 9.81 7.26 35.41
CA VAL A 228 10.67 6.41 34.58
C VAL A 228 9.93 5.18 34.08
N LEU A 229 9.16 4.51 34.95
CA LEU A 229 8.36 3.33 34.54
C LEU A 229 7.32 3.69 33.46
N GLY A 230 6.70 4.87 33.57
CA GLY A 230 5.74 5.38 32.60
C GLY A 230 6.36 5.71 31.24
N SER A 231 7.54 6.34 31.21
CA SER A 231 8.24 6.65 29.95
C SER A 231 8.81 5.40 29.29
N MET A 232 9.34 4.45 30.07
CA MET A 232 9.74 3.13 29.58
C MET A 232 8.59 2.37 28.94
N ALA A 233 7.39 2.40 29.54
CA ALA A 233 6.21 1.75 28.98
C ALA A 233 5.81 2.35 27.63
N SER A 234 6.00 3.67 27.41
CA SER A 234 5.76 4.32 26.13
C SER A 234 6.67 3.79 25.02
N GLY A 235 7.98 3.67 25.30
CA GLY A 235 8.96 3.09 24.37
C GLY A 235 8.63 1.64 24.00
N LEU A 236 8.26 0.83 24.99
CA LEU A 236 7.83 -0.55 24.79
C LEU A 236 6.56 -0.65 23.90
N VAL A 237 5.57 0.21 24.17
CA VAL A 237 4.32 0.26 23.38
C VAL A 237 4.60 0.66 21.94
N LEU A 238 5.47 1.64 21.70
CA LEU A 238 5.88 2.03 20.35
C LEU A 238 6.52 0.85 19.62
N ALA A 239 7.43 0.13 20.28
CA ALA A 239 8.12 -1.01 19.68
C ALA A 239 7.15 -2.13 19.26
N PHE A 240 6.23 -2.53 20.14
CA PHE A 240 5.26 -3.57 19.82
C PHE A 240 4.25 -3.14 18.75
N ARG A 241 3.72 -1.92 18.84
CA ARG A 241 2.70 -1.44 17.90
C ARG A 241 3.25 -1.27 16.48
N THR A 242 4.47 -0.76 16.33
CA THR A 242 5.09 -0.57 15.01
C THR A 242 5.33 -1.90 14.31
N THR A 243 5.86 -2.89 15.03
CA THR A 243 6.00 -4.27 14.52
C THR A 243 4.64 -4.86 14.14
N LEU A 244 3.65 -4.74 15.02
CA LEU A 244 2.31 -5.30 14.79
C LEU A 244 1.69 -4.71 13.53
N VAL A 245 1.72 -3.39 13.36
CA VAL A 245 1.16 -2.73 12.17
C VAL A 245 1.89 -3.14 10.90
N ALA A 246 3.22 -3.26 10.93
CA ALA A 246 3.98 -3.75 9.79
C ALA A 246 3.59 -5.18 9.41
N LEU A 247 3.44 -6.08 10.38
CA LEU A 247 3.04 -7.47 10.14
C LEU A 247 1.59 -7.58 9.62
N LEU A 248 0.66 -6.85 10.23
CA LEU A 248 -0.74 -6.81 9.80
C LEU A 248 -0.90 -6.26 8.39
N THR A 249 0.01 -5.39 7.96
CA THR A 249 0.05 -4.87 6.59
C THR A 249 0.72 -5.86 5.63
N PHE A 250 1.84 -6.45 6.05
CA PHE A 250 2.63 -7.36 5.22
C PHE A 250 1.91 -8.66 4.89
N LEU A 251 1.32 -9.33 5.89
CA LEU A 251 0.77 -10.68 5.73
C LEU A 251 -0.35 -10.76 4.68
N PRO A 252 -1.37 -9.86 4.67
CA PRO A 252 -2.40 -9.88 3.65
C PRO A 252 -1.84 -9.58 2.25
N LEU A 253 -0.98 -8.57 2.12
CA LEU A 253 -0.38 -8.20 0.84
C LEU A 253 0.47 -9.34 0.26
N ARG A 254 1.23 -10.02 1.12
CA ARG A 254 2.00 -11.19 0.73
C ARG A 254 1.10 -12.34 0.27
N LYS A 255 0.05 -12.64 1.04
CA LYS A 255 -0.92 -13.70 0.69
C LYS A 255 -1.60 -13.43 -0.65
N VAL A 256 -1.98 -12.18 -0.92
CA VAL A 256 -2.59 -11.78 -2.20
C VAL A 256 -1.58 -11.92 -3.34
N THR A 257 -0.31 -11.51 -3.14
CA THR A 257 0.75 -11.67 -4.14
C THR A 257 0.95 -13.14 -4.51
N ASP A 258 1.09 -14.01 -3.52
CA ASP A 258 1.29 -15.46 -3.73
C ASP A 258 0.03 -16.11 -4.33
N TYR A 259 -1.17 -15.58 -4.05
CA TYR A 259 -2.40 -16.00 -4.73
C TYR A 259 -2.43 -15.60 -6.20
N LEU A 260 -2.05 -14.37 -6.54
CA LEU A 260 -2.01 -13.90 -7.94
C LEU A 260 -0.93 -14.62 -8.75
N MET A 261 0.25 -14.88 -8.18
CA MET A 261 1.29 -15.69 -8.84
C MET A 261 0.81 -17.10 -9.18
N ARG A 262 0.08 -17.76 -8.26
CA ARG A 262 -0.53 -19.07 -8.56
C ARG A 262 -1.56 -19.01 -9.67
N ARG A 263 -2.34 -17.93 -9.76
CA ARG A 263 -3.30 -17.73 -10.85
C ARG A 263 -2.60 -17.51 -12.19
N LEU A 264 -1.54 -16.73 -12.19
CA LEU A 264 -0.72 -16.51 -13.38
C LEU A 264 -0.13 -17.84 -13.90
N GLY A 265 0.40 -18.70 -13.01
CA GLY A 265 0.90 -20.03 -13.42
C GLY A 265 -0.18 -20.92 -14.05
N ARG A 266 -1.45 -20.80 -13.63
CA ARG A 266 -2.56 -21.50 -14.31
C ARG A 266 -2.90 -20.92 -15.68
N LEU A 267 -2.70 -19.62 -15.88
CA LEU A 267 -2.85 -18.99 -17.20
C LEU A 267 -1.74 -19.43 -18.14
N GLU A 268 -0.50 -19.47 -17.65
CA GLU A 268 0.65 -20.00 -18.37
C GLU A 268 0.40 -21.45 -18.83
N GLU A 269 -0.10 -22.32 -17.93
CA GLU A 269 -0.46 -23.69 -18.29
C GLU A 269 -1.52 -23.75 -19.41
N LYS A 270 -2.52 -22.87 -19.38
CA LYS A 270 -3.54 -22.77 -20.45
C LYS A 270 -2.93 -22.30 -21.77
N TRP A 271 -2.04 -21.31 -21.75
CA TRP A 271 -1.36 -20.80 -22.94
C TRP A 271 -0.48 -21.87 -23.58
N THR A 272 0.26 -22.62 -22.77
CA THR A 272 1.06 -23.76 -23.20
C THR A 272 0.18 -24.90 -23.71
N LYS A 273 -0.96 -25.17 -23.07
CA LYS A 273 -1.88 -26.22 -23.51
C LYS A 273 -2.48 -25.94 -24.89
N ALA A 274 -2.80 -24.69 -25.17
CA ALA A 274 -3.38 -24.28 -26.44
C ALA A 274 -2.44 -24.56 -27.64
N ARG A 275 -1.12 -24.73 -27.42
CA ARG A 275 -0.20 -25.19 -28.47
C ARG A 275 -0.56 -26.61 -28.91
N TYR A 276 -0.83 -27.50 -27.97
CA TYR A 276 -1.12 -28.90 -28.26
C TYR A 276 -2.49 -29.08 -28.92
N GLU A 277 -3.47 -28.25 -28.55
CA GLU A 277 -4.81 -28.28 -29.17
C GLU A 277 -4.74 -27.91 -30.65
N VAL A 278 -3.92 -26.91 -31.01
CA VAL A 278 -3.74 -26.48 -32.40
C VAL A 278 -2.77 -27.39 -33.17
N ALA A 279 -1.68 -27.86 -32.56
CA ALA A 279 -0.78 -28.82 -33.21
C ALA A 279 -1.42 -30.20 -33.41
N GLY A 280 -2.37 -30.58 -32.55
CA GLY A 280 -3.11 -31.84 -32.64
C GLY A 280 -4.21 -31.83 -33.71
N SER A 281 -4.82 -30.68 -34.01
CA SER A 281 -5.79 -30.56 -35.10
C SER A 281 -5.12 -30.66 -36.47
N GLY A 282 -3.93 -30.08 -36.65
CA GLY A 282 -3.15 -30.17 -37.89
C GLY A 282 -2.60 -31.56 -38.23
N ARG A 283 -2.62 -32.52 -37.29
CA ARG A 283 -2.33 -33.94 -37.58
C ARG A 283 -3.55 -34.77 -37.98
N ARG A 284 -4.76 -34.22 -37.84
CA ARG A 284 -6.03 -34.92 -38.12
C ARG A 284 -6.72 -34.43 -39.41
N SER A 285 -6.24 -33.36 -40.02
CA SER A 285 -6.62 -32.89 -41.36
C SER A 285 -5.64 -33.39 -42.41
#